data_AF-A0A922MWK8-F1
#
_entry.id   AF-A0A922MWK8-F1
#
_cell.length_a   1.000
_cell.length_b   1.000
_cell.length_c   1.000
_cell.angle_alpha   90.00
_cell.angle_beta   90.00
_cell.angle_gamma   90.00
#
_symmetry.space_group_name_H-M   'P 1'
#
loop_
_entity.id
_entity.type
_entity.pdbx_description
1 polymer ?
#
loop_
_entity_poly.entity_id
_entity_poly.type
_entity_poly.pdbx_seq_one_letter_code
_entity_poly.pdbx_strand_id
1 'polypeptide(L)'
;MLTIETEDFGVYKGKTVKKITWRTSGGAEVSVISYGAIVQALKVPDKFGVKKDIVLGFDDLESYVKRNTPYLGATIGRCANRIGKASFEIDGKTYNVAQNIGKDHLHGGIVGFDKVVWETTLLGNKVVFTYYSKDLEEGYPGDLITSVTYEVTDDNKLKVEFKATTTKKTVVNLTNHSYFNLAGLPKRIPTPSQLVHLKWLRIHHSTSRCPRSWVMPCQQGRIYLTTTIASLATVLR
;
A
#
# COMPACT_ATOMS: atom_id res chain seq x y z
N MET A 1 -15.57 13.29 18.85
CA MET A 1 -15.55 11.82 18.99
C MET A 1 -15.12 11.23 17.67
N LEU A 2 -14.35 10.13 17.69
CA LEU A 2 -13.99 9.38 16.50
C LEU A 2 -15.25 8.84 15.81
N THR A 3 -15.42 9.14 14.52
CA THR A 3 -16.48 8.56 13.69
C THR A 3 -15.88 7.77 12.53
N ILE A 4 -16.63 6.78 12.04
CA ILE A 4 -16.29 5.99 10.87
C ILE A 4 -17.50 5.95 9.92
N GLU A 5 -17.27 6.25 8.65
CA GLU A 5 -18.27 6.23 7.59
C GLU A 5 -17.81 5.32 6.47
N THR A 6 -18.76 4.62 5.83
CA THR A 6 -18.51 3.77 4.67
C THR A 6 -19.42 4.18 3.54
N GLU A 7 -18.86 4.37 2.36
CA GLU A 7 -19.57 4.72 1.13
C GLU A 7 -19.06 3.89 -0.06
N ASP A 8 -19.83 3.87 -1.14
CA ASP A 8 -19.40 3.27 -2.40
C ASP A 8 -18.53 4.26 -3.17
N PHE A 9 -17.33 3.83 -3.57
CA PHE A 9 -16.36 4.64 -4.29
C PHE A 9 -16.36 4.37 -5.81
N GLY A 10 -17.02 3.29 -6.23
CA GLY A 10 -17.15 2.89 -7.62
C GLY A 10 -17.26 1.38 -7.77
N VAL A 11 -17.20 0.90 -9.01
CA VAL A 11 -17.25 -0.53 -9.34
C VAL A 11 -16.06 -0.87 -10.24
N TYR A 12 -15.34 -1.95 -9.91
CA TYR A 12 -14.26 -2.47 -10.74
C TYR A 12 -14.46 -3.97 -10.98
N LYS A 13 -14.54 -4.36 -12.26
CA LYS A 13 -14.76 -5.75 -12.70
C LYS A 13 -15.94 -6.43 -11.96
N GLY A 14 -17.05 -5.71 -11.81
CA GLY A 14 -18.26 -6.22 -11.15
C GLY A 14 -18.19 -6.24 -9.61
N LYS A 15 -17.09 -5.82 -8.99
CA LYS A 15 -16.96 -5.69 -7.53
C LYS A 15 -17.12 -4.23 -7.11
N THR A 16 -17.95 -3.98 -6.10
CA THR A 16 -18.06 -2.66 -5.47
C THR A 16 -16.79 -2.33 -4.69
N VAL A 17 -16.23 -1.16 -4.95
CA VAL A 17 -15.12 -0.59 -4.19
C VAL A 17 -15.70 0.26 -3.07
N LYS A 18 -15.34 -0.04 -1.83
CA LYS A 18 -15.77 0.71 -0.65
C LYS A 18 -14.73 1.76 -0.30
N LYS A 19 -15.18 2.93 0.18
CA LYS A 19 -14.35 3.93 0.85
C LYS A 19 -14.74 4.01 2.31
N ILE A 20 -13.74 3.91 3.19
CA ILE A 20 -13.90 3.99 4.63
C ILE A 20 -13.21 5.28 5.07
N THR A 21 -13.94 6.13 5.79
CA THR A 21 -13.44 7.42 6.27
C THR A 21 -13.55 7.52 7.78
N TRP A 22 -12.45 7.83 8.45
CA TRP A 22 -12.44 8.18 9.87
C TRP A 22 -12.36 9.69 10.02
N ARG A 23 -13.06 10.24 11.02
CA ARG A 23 -12.88 11.62 11.49
C ARG A 23 -12.62 11.60 12.98
N THR A 24 -11.49 12.16 13.39
CA THR A 24 -11.06 12.18 14.79
C THR A 24 -11.54 13.44 15.49
N SER A 25 -11.61 13.41 16.83
CA SER A 25 -11.83 14.62 17.64
C SER A 25 -10.69 15.63 17.47
N GLY A 26 -9.47 15.16 17.22
CA GLY A 26 -8.30 15.98 16.89
C GLY A 26 -8.31 16.63 15.50
N GLY A 27 -9.43 16.56 14.76
CA GLY A 27 -9.64 17.25 13.49
C GLY A 27 -9.06 16.55 12.25
N ALA A 28 -8.39 15.41 12.41
CA ALA A 28 -7.90 14.62 11.28
C ALA A 28 -9.04 13.89 10.56
N GLU A 29 -8.90 13.72 9.25
CA GLU A 29 -9.76 12.87 8.42
C GLU A 29 -8.89 11.95 7.59
N VAL A 30 -9.13 10.65 7.67
CA VAL A 30 -8.39 9.63 6.92
C VAL A 30 -9.38 8.87 6.06
N SER A 31 -9.07 8.65 4.79
CA SER A 31 -9.86 7.79 3.91
C SER A 31 -9.01 6.70 3.29
N VAL A 32 -9.52 5.48 3.30
CA VAL A 32 -8.94 4.33 2.58
C VAL A 32 -9.99 3.71 1.67
N ILE A 33 -9.57 3.10 0.56
CA ILE A 33 -10.46 2.43 -0.38
C ILE A 33 -10.08 0.95 -0.56
N SER A 34 -11.07 0.09 -0.82
CA SER A 34 -10.84 -1.36 -0.93
C SER A 34 -10.11 -1.77 -2.21
N TYR A 35 -10.07 -0.93 -3.24
CA TYR A 35 -9.20 -1.12 -4.39
C TYR A 35 -7.75 -0.83 -4.00
N GLY A 36 -6.86 -1.82 -4.16
CA GLY A 36 -5.46 -1.75 -3.78
C GLY A 36 -5.21 -1.55 -2.29
N ALA A 37 -6.25 -1.64 -1.45
CA ALA A 37 -6.24 -1.20 -0.05
C ALA A 37 -5.52 0.15 0.09
N ILE A 38 -5.93 1.13 -0.72
CA ILE A 38 -5.22 2.40 -0.91
C ILE A 38 -5.56 3.39 0.21
N VAL A 39 -4.55 4.06 0.75
CA VAL A 39 -4.73 5.32 1.51
C VAL A 39 -5.05 6.42 0.50
N GLN A 40 -6.32 6.82 0.45
CA GLN A 40 -6.83 7.78 -0.53
C GLN A 40 -6.72 9.23 -0.06
N ALA A 41 -6.85 9.46 1.25
CA ALA A 41 -6.80 10.78 1.85
C ALA A 41 -6.21 10.74 3.25
N LEU A 42 -5.44 11.78 3.58
CA LEU A 42 -4.97 12.02 4.93
C LEU A 42 -4.98 13.53 5.16
N LYS A 43 -6.12 14.02 5.64
CA LYS A 43 -6.35 15.44 5.88
C LYS A 43 -6.09 15.76 7.34
N VAL A 44 -5.13 16.64 7.60
CA VAL A 44 -4.73 17.04 8.96
C VAL A 44 -4.80 18.56 9.12
N PRO A 45 -5.22 19.06 10.29
CA PRO A 45 -5.18 20.49 10.57
C PRO A 45 -3.74 20.99 10.70
N ASP A 46 -3.42 22.13 10.12
CA ASP A 46 -2.20 22.87 10.39
C ASP A 46 -2.30 23.67 11.71
N LYS A 47 -1.24 24.42 12.05
CA LYS A 47 -1.19 25.23 13.29
C LYS A 47 -2.29 26.30 13.40
N PHE A 48 -2.97 26.63 12.29
CA PHE A 48 -4.08 27.58 12.26
C PHE A 48 -5.45 26.86 12.22
N GLY A 49 -5.46 25.53 12.33
CA GLY A 49 -6.66 24.70 12.24
C GLY A 49 -7.13 24.45 10.81
N VAL A 50 -6.39 24.90 9.79
CA VAL A 50 -6.77 24.70 8.40
C VAL A 50 -6.43 23.27 7.98
N LYS A 51 -7.46 22.51 7.61
CA LYS A 51 -7.31 21.11 7.23
C LYS A 51 -6.76 20.99 5.80
N LYS A 52 -5.64 20.29 5.63
CA LYS A 52 -5.01 20.05 4.32
C LYS A 52 -4.76 18.57 4.11
N ASP A 53 -4.94 18.11 2.88
CA ASP A 53 -4.55 16.76 2.50
C ASP A 53 -3.03 16.70 2.30
N ILE A 54 -2.40 15.79 3.03
CA ILE A 54 -0.95 15.63 3.04
C ILE A 54 -0.50 14.37 2.29
N VAL A 55 -1.41 13.61 1.67
CA VAL A 55 -1.03 12.50 0.77
C VAL A 55 -1.46 12.77 -0.66
N LEU A 56 -0.65 12.31 -1.61
CA LEU A 56 -1.00 12.35 -3.03
C LEU A 56 -1.98 11.22 -3.35
N GLY A 57 -2.98 11.51 -4.18
CA GLY A 57 -4.03 10.56 -4.53
C GLY A 57 -4.97 11.09 -5.60
N PHE A 58 -6.06 10.36 -5.85
CA PHE A 58 -7.11 10.75 -6.78
C PHE A 58 -8.47 10.82 -6.08
N ASP A 59 -9.39 11.59 -6.65
CA ASP A 59 -10.73 11.78 -6.10
C ASP A 59 -11.70 10.68 -6.54
N ASP A 60 -11.38 9.97 -7.62
CA ASP A 60 -12.23 8.95 -8.25
C ASP A 60 -11.47 7.63 -8.50
N LEU A 61 -12.24 6.53 -8.56
CA LEU A 61 -11.69 5.18 -8.80
C LEU A 61 -11.06 5.04 -10.19
N GLU A 62 -11.62 5.67 -11.21
CA GLU A 62 -11.15 5.53 -12.60
C GLU A 62 -9.72 6.04 -12.76
N SER A 63 -9.39 7.16 -12.14
CA SER A 63 -8.04 7.71 -12.07
C SER A 63 -7.07 6.74 -11.40
N TYR A 64 -7.47 6.07 -10.32
CA TYR A 64 -6.64 5.02 -9.72
C TYR A 64 -6.39 3.86 -10.69
N VAL A 65 -7.42 3.38 -11.37
CA VAL A 65 -7.31 2.26 -12.32
C VAL A 65 -6.46 2.60 -13.53
N LYS A 66 -6.60 3.82 -14.09
CA LYS A 66 -5.96 4.20 -15.36
C LYS A 66 -4.59 4.85 -15.20
N ARG A 67 -4.33 5.53 -14.08
CA ARG A 67 -3.20 6.47 -13.95
C ARG A 67 -2.28 6.17 -12.78
N ASN A 68 -2.61 5.24 -11.90
CA ASN A 68 -1.82 4.99 -10.69
C ASN A 68 -0.55 4.16 -10.92
N THR A 69 0.18 4.45 -11.99
CA THR A 69 1.52 3.88 -12.24
C THR A 69 2.55 4.25 -11.17
N PRO A 70 2.44 5.37 -10.42
CA PRO A 70 3.31 5.64 -9.28
C PRO A 70 2.87 4.95 -7.98
N TYR A 71 1.81 4.14 -8.00
CA TYR A 71 1.32 3.38 -6.83
C TYR A 71 0.86 4.23 -5.63
N LEU A 72 0.34 5.44 -5.87
CA LEU A 72 -0.07 6.40 -4.84
C LEU A 72 -0.96 5.74 -3.78
N GLY A 73 -0.45 5.69 -2.54
CA GLY A 73 -1.18 5.21 -1.37
C GLY A 73 -1.45 3.71 -1.33
N ALA A 74 -1.05 2.94 -2.34
CA ALA A 74 -1.44 1.54 -2.50
C ALA A 74 -0.69 0.59 -1.56
N THR A 75 -1.36 -0.50 -1.20
CA THR A 75 -0.71 -1.67 -0.61
C THR A 75 0.03 -2.44 -1.70
N ILE A 76 1.32 -2.66 -1.48
CA ILE A 76 2.20 -3.32 -2.44
C ILE A 76 2.52 -4.74 -1.99
N GLY A 77 2.40 -5.66 -2.94
CA GLY A 77 2.71 -7.07 -2.77
C GLY A 77 2.44 -7.85 -4.06
N ARG A 78 2.85 -9.11 -4.18
CA ARG A 78 3.36 -9.98 -3.10
C ARG A 78 4.79 -9.63 -2.63
N CYS A 79 5.62 -9.07 -3.51
CA CYS A 79 6.95 -8.54 -3.16
C CYS A 79 7.09 -7.08 -3.59
N ALA A 80 7.24 -6.19 -2.62
CA ALA A 80 7.57 -4.80 -2.86
C ALA A 80 9.00 -4.65 -3.41
N ASN A 81 9.19 -3.59 -4.19
CA ASN A 81 10.43 -3.28 -4.89
C ASN A 81 10.80 -4.35 -5.94
N ARG A 82 12.09 -4.45 -6.30
CA ARG A 82 12.56 -5.22 -7.45
C ARG A 82 12.94 -6.65 -7.10
N ILE A 83 12.64 -7.57 -8.03
CA ILE A 83 13.31 -8.88 -8.12
C ILE A 83 14.11 -8.89 -9.42
N GLY A 84 15.44 -8.98 -9.29
CA GLY A 84 16.37 -8.93 -10.41
C GLY A 84 16.14 -10.07 -11.40
N LYS A 85 16.20 -9.78 -12.70
CA LYS A 85 15.92 -10.73 -13.79
C LYS A 85 14.51 -11.35 -13.76
N ALA A 86 13.63 -10.86 -12.90
CA ALA A 86 12.28 -11.37 -12.65
C ALA A 86 12.24 -12.89 -12.35
N SER A 87 13.22 -13.36 -11.59
CA SER A 87 13.29 -14.76 -11.17
C SER A 87 13.91 -14.86 -9.78
N PHE A 88 13.48 -15.85 -9.01
CA PHE A 88 14.11 -16.22 -7.74
C PHE A 88 14.07 -17.74 -7.56
N GLU A 89 14.84 -18.25 -6.61
CA GLU A 89 14.92 -19.68 -6.32
C GLU A 89 14.44 -19.96 -4.90
N ILE A 90 13.66 -21.04 -4.73
CA ILE A 90 13.30 -21.59 -3.42
C ILE A 90 13.58 -23.10 -3.47
N ASP A 91 14.40 -23.58 -2.53
CA ASP A 91 14.76 -24.99 -2.39
C ASP A 91 15.24 -25.63 -3.72
N GLY A 92 16.12 -24.97 -4.48
CA GLY A 92 16.64 -25.49 -5.75
C GLY A 92 15.71 -25.31 -6.95
N LYS A 93 14.47 -24.84 -6.75
CA LYS A 93 13.50 -24.61 -7.83
C LYS A 93 13.43 -23.13 -8.20
N THR A 94 13.67 -22.84 -9.48
CA THR A 94 13.51 -21.50 -10.04
C THR A 94 12.04 -21.18 -10.29
N TYR A 95 11.62 -20.00 -9.86
CA TYR A 95 10.32 -19.40 -10.14
C TYR A 95 10.53 -18.11 -10.95
N ASN A 96 9.81 -18.01 -12.07
CA ASN A 96 9.79 -16.80 -12.89
C ASN A 96 8.55 -15.99 -12.52
N VAL A 97 8.74 -14.70 -12.29
CA VAL A 97 7.68 -13.71 -12.06
C VAL A 97 7.61 -12.75 -13.24
N ALA A 98 6.55 -11.93 -13.30
CA ALA A 98 6.37 -11.03 -14.43
C ALA A 98 7.54 -10.05 -14.62
N GLN A 99 8.06 -9.91 -15.84
CA GLN A 99 9.01 -8.85 -16.21
C GLN A 99 8.24 -7.57 -16.55
N ASN A 100 7.90 -6.79 -15.53
CA ASN A 100 7.08 -5.58 -15.68
C ASN A 100 7.90 -4.27 -15.64
N ILE A 101 9.22 -4.34 -15.43
CA ILE A 101 10.11 -3.17 -15.61
C ILE A 101 11.45 -3.56 -16.23
N GLY A 102 11.61 -3.32 -17.53
CA GLY A 102 12.82 -3.73 -18.24
C GLY A 102 13.03 -5.24 -18.13
N LYS A 103 14.16 -5.67 -17.54
CA LYS A 103 14.46 -7.09 -17.30
C LYS A 103 14.07 -7.57 -15.89
N ASP A 104 13.60 -6.67 -15.04
CA ASP A 104 13.31 -6.94 -13.65
C ASP A 104 11.80 -7.03 -13.40
N HIS A 105 11.45 -7.59 -12.25
CA HIS A 105 10.12 -7.55 -11.69
C HIS A 105 10.03 -6.42 -10.66
N LEU A 106 8.86 -5.80 -10.51
CA LEU A 106 8.63 -4.68 -9.62
C LEU A 106 7.25 -4.74 -8.96
N HIS A 107 7.21 -4.51 -7.66
CA HIS A 107 5.98 -4.25 -6.91
C HIS A 107 4.88 -5.31 -7.09
N GLY A 108 5.29 -6.58 -7.21
CA GLY A 108 4.37 -7.71 -7.29
C GLY A 108 3.82 -8.02 -8.69
N GLY A 109 4.17 -7.24 -9.71
CA GLY A 109 3.97 -7.64 -11.12
C GLY A 109 2.99 -6.77 -11.90
N ILE A 110 2.34 -7.37 -12.90
CA ILE A 110 1.42 -6.67 -13.82
C ILE A 110 0.16 -6.26 -13.07
N VAL A 111 -0.48 -7.24 -12.42
CA VAL A 111 -1.63 -7.08 -11.54
C VAL A 111 -1.21 -7.42 -10.11
N GLY A 112 -0.39 -6.55 -9.53
CA GLY A 112 0.00 -6.62 -8.13
C GLY A 112 -1.16 -6.31 -7.17
N PHE A 113 -0.86 -6.37 -5.88
CA PHE A 113 -1.82 -6.12 -4.79
C PHE A 113 -2.45 -4.72 -4.82
N ASP A 114 -1.81 -3.78 -5.52
CA ASP A 114 -2.29 -2.42 -5.77
C ASP A 114 -3.46 -2.35 -6.76
N LYS A 115 -3.69 -3.40 -7.57
CA LYS A 115 -4.67 -3.39 -8.68
C LYS A 115 -5.84 -4.36 -8.52
N VAL A 116 -6.05 -4.85 -7.31
CA VAL A 116 -7.12 -5.80 -6.96
C VAL A 116 -8.11 -5.18 -5.97
N VAL A 117 -9.35 -5.66 -5.96
CA VAL A 117 -10.33 -5.26 -4.95
C VAL A 117 -10.23 -6.24 -3.78
N TRP A 118 -9.93 -5.69 -2.61
CA TRP A 118 -9.80 -6.42 -1.37
C TRP A 118 -11.17 -6.60 -0.70
N GLU A 119 -11.39 -7.75 -0.09
CA GLU A 119 -12.56 -7.99 0.76
C GLU A 119 -12.46 -7.13 2.02
N THR A 120 -13.56 -6.51 2.44
CA THR A 120 -13.56 -5.45 3.47
C THR A 120 -14.35 -5.90 4.70
N THR A 121 -13.71 -5.83 5.87
CA THR A 121 -14.35 -6.12 7.16
C THR A 121 -14.10 -4.98 8.14
N LEU A 122 -15.17 -4.41 8.72
CA LEU A 122 -15.07 -3.42 9.80
C LEU A 122 -15.06 -4.10 11.16
N LEU A 123 -14.14 -3.69 12.05
CA LEU A 123 -13.98 -4.20 13.41
C LEU A 123 -13.77 -3.02 14.36
N GLY A 124 -14.87 -2.48 14.92
CA GLY A 124 -14.82 -1.27 15.76
C GLY A 124 -14.29 -0.07 14.96
N ASN A 125 -13.16 0.50 15.40
CA ASN A 125 -12.49 1.60 14.69
C ASN A 125 -11.45 1.12 13.66
N LYS A 126 -11.38 -0.18 13.36
CA LYS A 126 -10.46 -0.75 12.38
C LYS A 126 -11.20 -1.18 11.12
N VAL A 127 -10.53 -1.10 9.98
CA VAL A 127 -10.90 -1.85 8.78
C VAL A 127 -9.81 -2.86 8.47
N VAL A 128 -10.21 -4.08 8.15
CA VAL A 128 -9.34 -5.14 7.67
C VAL A 128 -9.69 -5.38 6.21
N PHE A 129 -8.72 -5.12 5.33
CA PHE A 129 -8.79 -5.55 3.94
C PHE A 129 -8.10 -6.91 3.82
N THR A 130 -8.75 -7.88 3.19
CA THR A 130 -8.18 -9.21 2.95
C THR A 130 -8.16 -9.54 1.46
N TYR A 131 -7.06 -10.13 1.01
CA TYR A 131 -6.91 -10.61 -0.36
C TYR A 131 -6.32 -12.03 -0.36
N TYR A 132 -6.95 -12.89 -1.15
CA TYR A 132 -6.48 -14.25 -1.42
C TYR A 132 -5.78 -14.27 -2.77
N SER A 133 -4.46 -14.39 -2.72
CA SER A 133 -3.59 -14.49 -3.90
C SER A 133 -3.32 -15.97 -4.14
N LYS A 134 -3.84 -16.52 -5.24
CA LYS A 134 -3.73 -17.95 -5.53
C LYS A 134 -2.29 -18.40 -5.81
N ASP A 135 -2.05 -19.70 -5.72
CA ASP A 135 -0.79 -20.31 -6.16
C ASP A 135 -0.45 -19.88 -7.59
N LEU A 136 0.81 -19.47 -7.78
CA LEU A 136 1.38 -18.97 -9.03
C LEU A 136 0.76 -17.67 -9.56
N GLU A 137 -0.02 -16.93 -8.75
CA GLU A 137 -0.40 -15.57 -9.09
C GLU A 137 0.85 -14.71 -9.27
N GLU A 138 0.97 -14.04 -10.43
CA GLU A 138 2.16 -13.29 -10.86
C GLU A 138 3.48 -14.10 -10.83
N GLY A 139 3.39 -15.44 -10.76
CA GLY A 139 4.52 -16.37 -10.73
C GLY A 139 4.97 -16.80 -9.32
N TYR A 140 4.31 -16.34 -8.25
CA TYR A 140 4.69 -16.65 -6.88
C TYR A 140 4.08 -17.98 -6.38
N PRO A 141 4.88 -18.92 -5.84
CA PRO A 141 4.34 -20.17 -5.31
C PRO A 141 3.53 -19.96 -4.02
N GLY A 142 2.61 -20.88 -3.77
CA GLY A 142 1.76 -20.94 -2.59
C GLY A 142 0.55 -20.02 -2.70
N ASP A 143 -0.58 -20.52 -2.24
CA ASP A 143 -1.68 -19.64 -1.89
C ASP A 143 -1.23 -18.72 -0.77
N LEU A 144 -1.62 -17.45 -0.82
CA LEU A 144 -1.32 -16.45 0.18
C LEU A 144 -2.59 -15.70 0.56
N ILE A 145 -3.01 -15.86 1.82
CA ILE A 145 -4.01 -14.98 2.42
C ILE A 145 -3.23 -13.81 3.03
N THR A 146 -3.47 -12.62 2.51
CA THR A 146 -2.89 -11.37 3.03
C THR A 146 -3.99 -10.51 3.61
N SER A 147 -3.72 -9.87 4.74
CA SER A 147 -4.57 -8.80 5.25
C SER A 147 -3.76 -7.56 5.58
N VAL A 148 -4.37 -6.39 5.33
CA VAL A 148 -3.90 -5.09 5.79
C VAL A 148 -4.98 -4.47 6.66
N THR A 149 -4.62 -4.15 7.90
CA THR A 149 -5.50 -3.53 8.88
C THR A 149 -5.13 -2.06 9.03
N TYR A 150 -6.10 -1.19 8.79
CA TYR A 150 -6.00 0.24 9.10
C TYR A 150 -6.76 0.53 10.39
N GLU A 151 -6.11 1.21 11.32
CA GLU A 151 -6.71 1.71 12.55
C GLU A 151 -6.39 3.21 12.69
N VAL A 152 -7.44 4.00 12.90
CA VAL A 152 -7.31 5.42 13.25
C VAL A 152 -7.73 5.61 14.69
N THR A 153 -6.87 6.22 15.48
CA THR A 153 -7.13 6.55 16.88
C THR A 153 -7.55 8.01 17.02
N ASP A 154 -8.26 8.33 18.11
CA ASP A 154 -8.79 9.68 18.34
C ASP A 154 -7.68 10.72 18.57
N ASP A 155 -6.47 10.28 18.97
CA ASP A 155 -5.25 11.10 19.10
C ASP A 155 -4.47 11.24 17.77
N ASN A 156 -5.17 11.18 16.64
CA ASN A 156 -4.64 11.37 15.29
C ASN A 156 -3.47 10.43 14.93
N LYS A 157 -3.58 9.12 15.18
CA LYS A 157 -2.59 8.15 14.69
C LYS A 157 -3.22 7.23 13.65
N LEU A 158 -2.51 7.06 12.53
CA LEU A 158 -2.82 6.05 11.53
C LEU A 158 -1.86 4.87 11.70
N LYS A 159 -2.39 3.73 12.13
CA LYS A 159 -1.64 2.47 12.25
C LYS A 159 -1.97 1.58 11.07
N VAL A 160 -0.95 0.93 10.52
CA VAL A 160 -1.09 -0.04 9.43
C VAL A 160 -0.39 -1.34 9.84
N GLU A 161 -1.14 -2.42 9.82
CA GLU A 161 -0.65 -3.75 10.17
C GLU A 161 -0.85 -4.69 8.99
N PHE A 162 0.22 -5.35 8.56
CA PHE A 162 0.17 -6.38 7.55
C PHE A 162 0.29 -7.76 8.19
N LYS A 163 -0.54 -8.69 7.73
CA LYS A 163 -0.43 -10.12 8.03
C LYS A 163 -0.49 -10.92 6.75
N ALA A 164 0.28 -12.00 6.70
CA ALA A 164 0.20 -12.96 5.62
C ALA A 164 0.37 -14.39 6.13
N THR A 165 -0.35 -15.33 5.52
CA THR A 165 -0.21 -16.78 5.77
C THR A 165 -0.23 -17.51 4.42
N THR A 166 0.66 -18.49 4.26
CA THR A 166 0.85 -19.20 2.99
C THR A 166 0.82 -20.71 3.13
N THR A 167 0.45 -21.40 2.05
CA THR A 167 0.47 -22.87 1.97
C THR A 167 1.83 -23.45 1.56
N LYS A 168 2.70 -22.65 0.90
CA LYS A 168 4.04 -23.07 0.45
C LYS A 168 5.08 -22.00 0.81
N LYS A 169 6.36 -22.39 0.91
CA LYS A 169 7.44 -21.39 1.01
C LYS A 169 7.35 -20.42 -0.17
N THR A 170 7.38 -19.13 0.12
CA THR A 170 7.22 -18.07 -0.88
C THR A 170 7.95 -16.81 -0.44
N VAL A 171 8.04 -15.85 -1.35
CA VAL A 171 8.58 -14.51 -1.05
C VAL A 171 7.40 -13.60 -0.72
N VAL A 172 7.50 -12.91 0.41
CA VAL A 172 6.53 -11.88 0.83
C VAL A 172 7.28 -10.67 1.34
N ASN A 173 6.99 -9.50 0.78
CA ASN A 173 7.49 -8.22 1.24
C ASN A 173 6.39 -7.17 1.00
N LEU A 174 5.73 -6.73 2.07
CA LEU A 174 4.54 -5.88 2.00
C LEU A 174 4.87 -4.47 2.46
N THR A 175 4.29 -3.46 1.81
CA THR A 175 4.41 -2.07 2.24
C THR A 175 3.21 -1.25 1.78
N ASN A 176 3.13 -0.01 2.23
CA ASN A 176 2.20 0.99 1.70
C ASN A 176 2.99 2.09 0.99
N HIS A 177 2.53 2.49 -0.20
CA HIS A 177 3.27 3.40 -1.08
C HIS A 177 2.68 4.83 -1.08
N SER A 178 2.31 5.33 0.10
CA SER A 178 1.86 6.71 0.28
C SER A 178 3.00 7.71 0.03
N TYR A 179 2.70 8.76 -0.71
CA TYR A 179 3.59 9.91 -0.90
C TYR A 179 3.06 11.08 -0.08
N PHE A 180 3.92 11.69 0.73
CA PHE A 180 3.53 12.73 1.66
C PHE A 180 4.01 14.12 1.20
N ASN A 181 3.14 15.12 1.31
CA ASN A 181 3.50 16.53 1.22
C ASN A 181 2.85 17.29 2.38
N LEU A 182 3.65 17.60 3.40
CA LEU A 182 3.19 18.22 4.64
C LEU A 182 2.76 19.68 4.50
N ALA A 183 3.21 20.37 3.46
CA ALA A 183 2.73 21.73 3.16
C ALA A 183 1.25 21.74 2.74
N GLY A 184 0.69 20.56 2.47
CA GLY A 184 -0.63 20.37 1.91
C GLY A 184 -0.61 20.50 0.39
N LEU A 185 -1.55 19.80 -0.25
CA LEU A 185 -1.69 19.82 -1.70
C LEU A 185 -2.70 20.89 -2.14
N PRO A 186 -2.32 21.87 -3.00
CA PRO A 186 -3.28 22.81 -3.58
C PRO A 186 -4.25 22.14 -4.56
N LYS A 187 -3.85 20.99 -5.14
CA LYS A 187 -4.68 20.03 -5.88
C LYS A 187 -4.13 18.62 -5.64
N ARG A 188 -5.00 17.61 -5.52
CA ARG A 188 -4.62 16.20 -5.29
C ARG A 188 -3.87 15.56 -6.47
N ILE A 189 -4.02 16.12 -7.66
CA ILE A 189 -3.36 15.65 -8.89
C ILE A 189 -1.86 15.98 -8.82
N PRO A 190 -0.96 14.98 -8.94
CA PRO A 190 0.46 15.25 -9.02
C PRO A 190 0.78 16.06 -10.27
N THR A 191 1.42 17.22 -10.09
CA THR A 191 2.20 17.85 -11.17
C THR A 191 3.62 17.26 -11.14
N PRO A 192 4.34 17.16 -12.28
CA PRO A 192 5.67 16.55 -12.33
C PRO A 192 6.69 17.12 -11.31
N SER A 193 6.50 18.36 -10.86
CA SER A 193 7.38 19.07 -9.91
C SER A 193 7.16 18.71 -8.44
N GLN A 194 6.12 17.95 -8.07
CA GLN A 194 5.77 17.68 -6.67
C GLN A 194 6.42 16.41 -6.08
N LEU A 195 7.20 15.67 -6.87
CA LEU A 195 7.96 14.50 -6.40
C LEU A 195 9.31 14.95 -5.81
N VAL A 196 9.31 15.43 -4.56
CA VAL A 196 10.55 15.78 -3.85
C VAL A 196 11.06 14.55 -3.07
N HIS A 197 12.31 14.20 -3.34
CA HIS A 197 13.07 13.11 -2.73
C HIS A 197 13.10 13.17 -1.19
N LEU A 198 12.74 12.07 -0.53
CA LEU A 198 13.12 11.79 0.86
C LEU A 198 14.44 11.00 0.86
N LYS A 199 15.32 11.29 1.83
CA LYS A 199 16.67 10.72 1.99
C LYS A 199 16.73 9.21 1.69
N TRP A 200 17.61 8.82 0.77
CA TRP A 200 17.88 7.42 0.44
C TRP A 200 18.86 6.79 1.42
N LEU A 201 18.54 5.59 1.91
CA LEU A 201 19.58 4.64 2.28
C LEU A 201 20.20 4.12 0.98
N ARG A 202 21.42 4.55 0.65
CA ARG A 202 22.11 4.13 -0.57
C ARG A 202 22.66 2.72 -0.38
N ILE A 203 21.83 1.71 -0.60
CA ILE A 203 22.33 0.36 -0.87
C ILE A 203 23.06 0.45 -2.23
N HIS A 204 24.25 -0.14 -2.39
CA HIS A 204 24.92 -0.12 -3.70
C HIS A 204 24.10 -0.95 -4.69
N HIS A 205 23.44 -0.26 -5.62
CA HIS A 205 22.69 -0.91 -6.70
C HIS A 205 23.56 -0.98 -7.96
N SER A 206 23.36 -2.00 -8.79
CA SER A 206 23.78 -1.96 -10.19
C SER A 206 22.94 -0.92 -10.96
N THR A 207 23.25 -0.71 -12.24
CA THR A 207 22.46 0.14 -13.16
C THR A 207 20.97 -0.25 -13.23
N SER A 208 20.59 -1.46 -12.79
CA SER A 208 19.21 -1.92 -12.72
C SER A 208 18.47 -1.57 -11.41
N ARG A 209 19.08 -0.80 -10.48
CA ARG A 209 18.48 -0.48 -9.16
C ARG A 209 18.13 -1.73 -8.33
N CYS A 210 18.80 -2.87 -8.56
CA CYS A 210 18.67 -4.09 -7.77
C CYS A 210 19.91 -4.25 -6.86
N PRO A 211 19.75 -4.52 -5.56
CA PRO A 211 20.85 -4.94 -4.70
C PRO A 211 21.48 -6.25 -5.21
N ARG A 212 22.79 -6.44 -5.01
CA ARG A 212 23.47 -7.70 -5.33
C ARG A 212 23.00 -8.79 -4.36
N SER A 213 22.07 -9.62 -4.85
CA SER A 213 21.65 -10.94 -4.34
C SER A 213 21.05 -11.00 -2.93
N TRP A 214 20.14 -11.96 -2.75
CA TRP A 214 19.38 -12.36 -1.55
C TRP A 214 18.03 -11.66 -1.38
N VAL A 215 17.01 -12.22 -2.03
CA VAL A 215 15.64 -12.17 -1.54
C VAL A 215 15.50 -13.33 -0.56
N MET A 216 15.38 -13.04 0.73
CA MET A 216 15.26 -14.08 1.76
C MET A 216 13.85 -14.68 1.70
N PRO A 217 13.68 -16.00 1.57
CA PRO A 217 12.37 -16.64 1.58
C PRO A 217 11.74 -16.53 2.98
N CYS A 218 10.43 -16.32 3.04
CA CYS A 218 9.69 -16.50 4.29
C CYS A 218 9.40 -17.99 4.47
N GLN A 219 9.77 -18.55 5.63
CA GLN A 219 9.37 -19.91 5.99
C GLN A 219 7.86 -19.98 6.31
N GLN A 220 7.28 -21.18 6.24
CA GLN A 220 5.89 -21.43 6.63
C GLN A 220 5.60 -20.81 8.00
N GLY A 221 4.58 -19.96 8.08
CA GLY A 221 4.24 -19.25 9.31
C GLY A 221 3.47 -17.95 9.06
N ARG A 222 3.16 -17.24 10.15
CA ARG A 222 2.53 -15.92 10.11
C ARG A 222 3.61 -14.83 10.03
N ILE A 223 3.54 -13.99 9.01
CA ILE A 223 4.32 -12.74 8.96
C ILE A 223 3.51 -11.67 9.66
N TYR A 224 4.08 -11.01 10.67
CA TYR A 224 3.53 -9.81 11.27
C TYR A 224 4.47 -8.65 10.93
N LEU A 225 3.97 -7.66 10.18
CA LEU A 225 4.66 -6.39 9.99
C LEU A 225 3.75 -5.28 10.48
N THR A 226 4.02 -4.75 11.67
CA THR A 226 3.36 -3.55 12.19
C THR A 226 4.18 -2.34 11.81
N THR A 227 3.62 -1.41 11.04
CA THR A 227 4.27 -0.13 10.72
C THR A 227 3.34 1.01 11.13
N THR A 228 3.80 1.86 12.04
CA THR A 228 3.12 3.15 12.26
C THR A 228 3.56 4.08 11.13
N ILE A 229 2.67 4.36 10.19
CA ILE A 229 3.01 5.16 9.01
C ILE A 229 3.16 6.65 9.38
N ALA A 230 2.38 7.14 10.35
CA ALA A 230 2.52 8.52 10.82
C ALA A 230 1.95 8.72 12.25
N SER A 231 2.70 9.44 13.08
CA SER A 231 2.16 10.16 14.24
C SER A 231 1.73 11.55 13.75
N LEU A 232 0.45 11.75 13.47
CA LEU A 232 -0.01 12.99 12.81
C LEU A 232 0.06 14.22 13.74
N ALA A 233 0.22 14.00 15.05
CA ALA A 233 0.36 15.06 16.06
C ALA A 233 1.74 15.75 16.10
N THR A 234 2.77 15.18 15.46
CA THR A 234 4.15 15.69 15.57
C THR A 234 4.62 16.42 14.31
N VAL A 235 3.84 16.39 13.23
CA VAL A 235 4.35 16.64 11.87
C VAL A 235 4.26 18.11 11.44
N LEU A 236 3.55 18.98 12.18
CA LEU A 236 3.30 20.38 11.81
C LEU A 236 3.50 21.40 12.94
N ARG A 237 4.42 21.15 13.88
CA ARG A 237 4.86 22.19 14.84
C ARG A 237 5.73 23.24 14.15
#